data_AF-A0A1J6L3K9-F1
#
_entry.id   AF-A0A1J6L3K9-F1
#
_cell.length_a   1.000
_cell.length_b   1.000
_cell.length_c   1.000
_cell.angle_alpha   90.00
_cell.angle_beta   90.00
_cell.angle_gamma   90.00
#
_symmetry.space_group_name_H-M   'P 1'
#
loop_
_entity.id
_entity.type
_entity.pdbx_description
1 polymer ?
#
loop_
_entity_poly.entity_id
_entity_poly.type
_entity_poly.pdbx_seq_one_letter_code
_entity_poly.pdbx_strand_id
1 'polypeptide(L)'
;MDHQLLSDIECVIILEEILCQQFLVVFIFLLMTIYGHSIRRQHRNRRVIRYRMSVRIPKIISYLNCIIHDSDIACIDKLRMDRNSFHTLVLLTKEIGGLTDSKNMSSSEKLAMFLNILAHHEKNRSIKVDYVRSGWSVSQAFYECLRAVLRLAPLLLVNPKPVLEDEIEDQWRWFKVC
;
A
#
# COMPACT_ATOMS: atom_id res chain seq x y z
N MET A 1 78.51 -25.36 21.33
CA MET A 1 77.71 -25.33 20.09
C MET A 1 76.21 -25.42 20.38
N ASP A 2 75.82 -25.97 21.52
CA ASP A 2 74.40 -26.25 21.86
C ASP A 2 73.58 -25.01 22.21
N HIS A 3 74.22 -23.95 22.73
CA HIS A 3 73.52 -22.70 23.11
C HIS A 3 73.00 -21.90 21.92
N GLN A 4 73.70 -21.96 20.77
CA GLN A 4 73.31 -21.27 19.54
C GLN A 4 72.09 -21.95 18.90
N LEU A 5 72.10 -23.28 18.89
CA LEU A 5 71.04 -24.10 18.31
C LEU A 5 69.74 -24.04 19.12
N LEU A 6 69.83 -23.92 20.44
CA LEU A 6 68.67 -23.68 21.33
C LEU A 6 68.02 -22.32 21.05
N SER A 7 68.83 -21.27 20.88
CA SER A 7 68.35 -19.91 20.54
C SER A 7 67.66 -19.86 19.19
N ASP A 8 68.17 -20.60 18.19
CA ASP A 8 67.56 -20.67 16.86
C ASP A 8 66.20 -21.40 16.88
N ILE A 9 66.06 -22.46 17.68
CA ILE A 9 64.79 -23.18 17.87
C ILE A 9 63.76 -22.31 18.58
N GLU A 10 64.16 -21.58 19.63
CA GLU A 10 63.29 -20.63 20.33
C GLU A 10 62.78 -19.52 19.38
N CYS A 11 63.64 -19.03 18.49
CA CYS A 11 63.25 -18.03 17.49
C CYS A 11 62.25 -18.57 16.47
N VAL A 12 62.41 -19.83 16.01
CA VAL A 12 61.45 -20.47 15.09
C VAL A 12 60.10 -20.67 15.77
N ILE A 13 60.08 -21.11 17.03
CA ILE A 13 58.83 -21.29 17.80
C ILE A 13 58.11 -19.94 17.99
N ILE A 14 58.84 -18.89 18.37
CA ILE A 14 58.26 -17.54 18.54
C ILE A 14 57.74 -17.02 17.19
N LEU A 15 58.45 -17.24 16.08
CA LEU A 15 58.01 -16.84 14.75
C LEU A 15 56.72 -17.59 14.34
N GLU A 16 56.64 -18.89 14.63
CA GLU A 16 55.48 -19.73 14.35
C GLU A 16 54.27 -19.31 15.19
N GLU A 17 54.46 -18.97 16.47
CA GLU A 17 53.42 -18.42 17.34
C GLU A 17 52.91 -17.06 16.84
N ILE A 18 53.80 -16.15 16.43
CA ILE A 18 53.42 -14.84 15.88
C ILE A 18 52.65 -15.00 14.57
N LEU A 19 53.10 -15.88 13.68
CA LEU A 19 52.40 -16.18 12.43
C LEU A 19 51.00 -16.74 12.72
N CYS A 20 50.89 -17.68 13.67
CA CYS A 20 49.60 -18.25 14.08
C CYS A 20 48.66 -17.18 14.66
N GLN A 21 49.17 -16.30 15.52
CA GLN A 21 48.40 -15.17 16.06
C GLN A 21 47.92 -14.22 14.96
N GLN A 22 48.75 -13.91 13.97
CA GLN A 22 48.36 -13.08 12.83
C GLN A 22 47.26 -13.74 12.00
N PHE A 23 47.37 -15.05 11.72
CA PHE A 23 46.32 -15.79 11.01
C PHE A 23 44.99 -15.81 11.78
N LEU A 24 45.02 -16.00 13.10
CA LEU A 24 43.82 -15.97 13.94
C LEU A 24 43.14 -14.60 13.92
N VAL A 25 43.90 -13.50 14.00
CA VAL A 25 43.35 -12.13 13.93
C VAL A 25 42.68 -11.86 12.59
N VAL A 26 43.31 -12.26 11.48
CA VAL A 26 42.72 -12.12 10.14
C VAL A 26 41.45 -12.96 10.01
N PHE A 27 41.47 -14.19 10.53
CA PHE A 27 40.30 -15.06 10.50
C PHE A 27 39.11 -14.47 11.29
N ILE A 28 39.34 -13.93 12.48
CA ILE A 28 38.32 -13.24 13.28
C ILE A 28 37.76 -12.03 12.53
N PHE A 29 38.61 -11.23 11.88
CA PHE A 29 38.18 -10.08 11.10
C PHE A 29 37.29 -10.49 9.90
N LEU A 30 37.64 -11.57 9.20
CA LEU A 30 36.81 -12.13 8.12
C LEU A 30 35.46 -12.63 8.64
N LEU A 31 35.43 -13.34 9.77
CA LEU A 31 34.18 -13.76 10.39
C LEU A 31 33.29 -12.57 10.77
N MET A 32 33.87 -11.50 11.34
CA MET A 32 33.13 -10.29 11.72
C MET A 32 32.57 -9.55 10.50
N THR A 33 33.31 -9.48 9.39
CA THR A 33 32.81 -8.86 8.16
C THR A 33 31.71 -9.68 7.49
N ILE A 34 31.83 -11.02 7.46
CA ILE A 34 30.80 -11.93 6.94
C ILE A 34 29.55 -11.87 7.81
N TYR A 35 29.69 -11.92 9.13
CA TYR A 35 28.59 -11.82 10.08
C TYR A 35 27.89 -10.45 9.97
N GLY A 36 28.66 -9.37 9.90
CA GLY A 36 28.12 -8.01 9.67
C GLY A 36 27.41 -7.87 8.33
N HIS A 37 27.95 -8.48 7.25
CA HIS A 37 27.29 -8.50 5.95
C HIS A 37 26.01 -9.33 5.98
N SER A 38 26.01 -10.48 6.66
CA SER A 38 24.83 -11.33 6.87
C SER A 38 23.73 -10.60 7.65
N ILE A 39 24.07 -9.92 8.75
CA ILE A 39 23.14 -9.08 9.51
C ILE A 39 22.60 -7.94 8.65
N ARG A 40 23.46 -7.20 7.93
CA ARG A 40 23.00 -6.12 7.02
C ARG A 40 22.10 -6.66 5.92
N ARG A 41 22.41 -7.84 5.36
CA ARG A 41 21.58 -8.54 4.37
C ARG A 41 20.25 -8.96 4.98
N GLN A 42 20.24 -9.47 6.20
CA GLN A 42 19.04 -9.85 6.94
C GLN A 42 18.17 -8.62 7.27
N HIS A 43 18.74 -7.49 7.70
CA HIS A 43 17.99 -6.24 7.90
C HIS A 43 17.46 -5.66 6.58
N ARG A 44 18.22 -5.77 5.48
CA ARG A 44 17.69 -5.46 4.13
C ARG A 44 16.55 -6.41 3.77
N ASN A 45 16.68 -7.71 4.00
CA ASN A 45 15.63 -8.69 3.73
C ASN A 45 14.42 -8.56 4.65
N ARG A 46 14.57 -8.08 5.89
CA ARG A 46 13.44 -7.73 6.78
C ARG A 46 12.67 -6.52 6.26
N ARG A 47 13.35 -5.57 5.60
CA ARG A 47 12.66 -4.50 4.85
C ARG A 47 11.98 -5.03 3.58
N VAL A 48 12.51 -6.10 3.00
CA VAL A 48 11.94 -6.87 1.88
C VAL A 48 11.22 -8.13 2.40
N ILE A 49 10.52 -8.05 3.55
CA ILE A 49 9.56 -9.10 3.90
C ILE A 49 8.59 -9.14 2.73
N ARG A 50 8.65 -10.22 1.94
CA ARG A 50 7.70 -10.52 0.88
C ARG A 50 6.34 -10.65 1.54
N TYR A 51 5.64 -9.52 1.60
CA TYR A 51 4.26 -9.36 2.00
C TYR A 51 3.39 -10.35 1.21
N ARG A 52 3.16 -11.55 1.75
CA ARG A 52 2.33 -12.56 1.08
C ARG A 52 0.90 -12.05 0.96
N MET A 53 0.42 -11.91 -0.27
CA MET A 53 -0.99 -11.59 -0.55
C MET A 53 -1.94 -12.58 0.12
N SER A 54 -1.56 -13.85 0.24
CA SER A 54 -2.37 -14.90 0.88
C SER A 54 -2.73 -14.60 2.35
N VAL A 55 -1.92 -13.82 3.07
CA VAL A 55 -2.19 -13.43 4.46
C VAL A 55 -3.05 -12.16 4.55
N ARG A 56 -3.03 -11.32 3.50
CA ARG A 56 -3.78 -10.06 3.46
C ARG A 56 -5.21 -10.23 2.94
N ILE A 57 -5.42 -11.13 1.99
CA ILE A 57 -6.72 -11.37 1.36
C ILE A 57 -7.83 -11.56 2.41
N PRO A 58 -7.67 -12.36 3.48
CA PRO A 58 -8.71 -12.50 4.51
C PRO A 58 -9.04 -11.19 5.22
N LYS A 59 -8.03 -10.36 5.54
CA LYS A 59 -8.24 -9.05 6.19
C LYS A 59 -8.92 -8.05 5.27
N ILE A 60 -8.53 -8.04 3.99
CA ILE A 60 -9.12 -7.17 2.97
C ILE A 60 -10.60 -7.52 2.77
N ILE A 61 -10.90 -8.82 2.61
CA ILE A 61 -12.27 -9.30 2.46
C ILE A 61 -13.08 -9.00 3.72
N SER A 62 -12.53 -9.22 4.92
CA SER A 62 -13.20 -8.90 6.17
C SER A 62 -13.53 -7.41 6.30
N TYR A 63 -12.61 -6.52 5.94
CA TYR A 63 -12.84 -5.07 5.99
C TYR A 63 -13.88 -4.62 4.95
N LEU A 64 -13.77 -5.11 3.70
CA LEU A 64 -14.77 -4.84 2.67
C LEU A 64 -16.16 -5.35 3.07
N ASN A 65 -16.25 -6.54 3.67
CA ASN A 65 -17.51 -7.08 4.16
C ASN A 65 -18.12 -6.22 5.28
N CYS A 66 -17.30 -5.69 6.19
CA CYS A 66 -17.77 -4.80 7.25
C CYS A 66 -18.37 -3.49 6.68
N ILE A 67 -17.77 -2.96 5.61
CA ILE A 67 -18.26 -1.72 4.99
C ILE A 67 -19.46 -1.97 4.07
N ILE A 68 -19.38 -2.99 3.21
CA ILE A 68 -20.30 -3.16 2.07
C ILE A 68 -21.42 -4.13 2.39
N HIS A 69 -21.19 -5.15 3.22
CA HIS A 69 -22.15 -6.25 3.39
C HIS A 69 -22.87 -6.23 4.73
N ASP A 70 -22.28 -5.66 5.78
CA ASP A 70 -22.77 -5.76 7.15
C ASP A 70 -24.03 -4.91 7.40
N SER A 71 -23.99 -3.61 7.10
CA SER A 71 -25.15 -2.72 7.27
C SER A 71 -25.11 -1.51 6.35
N ASP A 72 -26.28 -0.94 6.03
CA ASP A 72 -26.35 0.33 5.28
C ASP A 72 -25.74 1.49 6.07
N ILE A 73 -25.77 1.44 7.42
CA ILE A 73 -25.18 2.47 8.28
C ILE A 73 -23.67 2.55 8.05
N ALA A 74 -22.97 1.41 8.05
CA ALA A 74 -21.52 1.38 7.82
C ALA A 74 -21.15 1.81 6.39
N CYS A 75 -21.96 1.41 5.41
CA CYS A 75 -21.77 1.80 4.01
C CYS A 75 -21.97 3.32 3.83
N ILE A 76 -23.03 3.89 4.42
CA ILE A 76 -23.30 5.33 4.38
C ILE A 76 -22.24 6.10 5.15
N ASP A 77 -21.82 5.62 6.32
CA ASP A 77 -20.78 6.26 7.11
C ASP A 77 -19.48 6.35 6.32
N LYS A 78 -19.00 5.23 5.74
CA LYS A 78 -17.71 5.19 5.04
C LYS A 78 -17.73 5.68 3.60
N LEU A 79 -18.80 5.43 2.86
CA LEU A 79 -18.87 5.67 1.41
C LEU A 79 -19.87 6.76 1.02
N ARG A 80 -20.65 7.32 1.96
CA ARG A 80 -21.73 8.30 1.75
C ARG A 80 -22.85 7.81 0.82
N MET A 81 -23.02 6.49 0.72
CA MET A 81 -24.09 5.86 -0.05
C MET A 81 -24.53 4.56 0.63
N ASP A 82 -25.78 4.17 0.44
CA ASP A 82 -26.28 2.86 0.87
C ASP A 82 -25.70 1.73 0.00
N ARG A 83 -25.91 0.48 0.43
CA ARG A 83 -25.33 -0.69 -0.24
C ARG A 83 -25.86 -0.89 -1.65
N ASN A 84 -27.15 -0.63 -1.89
CA ASN A 84 -27.76 -0.81 -3.21
C ASN A 84 -27.23 0.23 -4.20
N SER A 85 -27.12 1.48 -3.77
CA SER A 85 -26.49 2.55 -4.56
C SER A 85 -25.03 2.21 -4.88
N PHE A 86 -24.28 1.68 -3.92
CA PHE A 86 -22.90 1.24 -4.15
C PHE A 86 -22.81 0.12 -5.18
N HIS A 87 -23.62 -0.93 -5.06
CA HIS A 87 -23.62 -2.03 -6.04
C HIS A 87 -24.04 -1.58 -7.44
N THR A 88 -25.02 -0.67 -7.53
CA THR A 88 -25.43 -0.04 -8.80
C THR A 88 -24.27 0.74 -9.42
N LEU A 89 -23.55 1.53 -8.62
CA LEU A 89 -22.38 2.28 -9.10
C LEU A 89 -21.26 1.35 -9.59
N VAL A 90 -21.00 0.26 -8.89
CA VAL A 90 -20.03 -0.77 -9.33
C VAL A 90 -20.44 -1.36 -10.68
N LEU A 91 -21.73 -1.64 -10.90
CA LEU A 91 -22.21 -2.15 -12.17
C LEU A 91 -22.02 -1.13 -13.30
N LEU A 92 -22.47 0.11 -13.10
CA LEU A 92 -22.36 1.17 -14.11
C LEU A 92 -20.90 1.47 -14.47
N THR A 93 -20.00 1.50 -13.47
CA THR A 93 -18.59 1.74 -13.71
C THR A 93 -17.90 0.58 -14.43
N LYS A 94 -18.36 -0.66 -14.26
CA LYS A 94 -17.90 -1.81 -15.05
C LYS A 94 -18.37 -1.73 -16.50
N GLU A 95 -19.68 -1.58 -16.69
CA GLU A 95 -20.32 -1.69 -18.02
C GLU A 95 -20.04 -0.48 -18.90
N ILE A 96 -20.12 0.73 -18.32
CA ILE A 96 -20.02 2.00 -19.07
C ILE A 96 -18.68 2.66 -18.82
N GLY A 97 -18.22 2.68 -17.57
CA GLY A 97 -16.97 3.33 -17.17
C GLY A 97 -15.72 2.59 -17.64
N GLY A 98 -15.83 1.28 -17.90
CA GLY A 98 -14.73 0.40 -18.26
C GLY A 98 -13.79 0.07 -17.10
N LEU A 99 -14.28 0.12 -15.86
CA LEU A 99 -13.50 -0.26 -14.68
C LEU A 99 -13.39 -1.79 -14.60
N THR A 100 -12.18 -2.31 -14.74
CA THR A 100 -11.93 -3.75 -14.74
C THR A 100 -11.37 -4.27 -13.42
N ASP A 101 -11.66 -5.53 -13.12
CA ASP A 101 -11.03 -6.26 -12.03
C ASP A 101 -9.55 -6.51 -12.39
N SER A 102 -8.65 -6.31 -11.41
CA SER A 102 -7.23 -6.62 -11.57
C SER A 102 -6.90 -7.93 -10.86
N LYS A 103 -5.75 -8.54 -11.21
CA LYS A 103 -5.27 -9.79 -10.59
C LYS A 103 -5.30 -9.77 -9.06
N ASN A 104 -5.10 -8.61 -8.45
CA ASN A 104 -4.94 -8.48 -7.01
C ASN A 104 -6.07 -7.71 -6.32
N MET A 105 -6.97 -7.05 -7.04
CA MET A 105 -7.93 -6.09 -6.49
C MET A 105 -9.17 -6.00 -7.39
N SER A 106 -10.34 -6.16 -6.79
CA SER A 106 -11.62 -6.02 -7.50
C SER A 106 -11.98 -4.55 -7.72
N SER A 107 -12.75 -4.29 -8.76
CA SER A 107 -13.45 -3.03 -9.03
C SER A 107 -14.24 -2.51 -7.82
N SER A 108 -14.97 -3.38 -7.10
CA SER A 108 -15.66 -3.00 -5.85
C SER A 108 -14.69 -2.49 -4.80
N GLU A 109 -13.54 -3.15 -4.63
CA GLU A 109 -12.50 -2.68 -3.70
C GLU A 109 -11.93 -1.33 -4.12
N LYS A 110 -11.63 -1.16 -5.42
CA LYS A 110 -11.15 0.12 -5.98
C LYS A 110 -12.14 1.25 -5.70
N LEU A 111 -13.43 1.01 -5.98
CA LEU A 111 -14.49 1.99 -5.75
C LEU A 111 -14.70 2.30 -4.29
N ALA A 112 -14.68 1.30 -3.41
CA ALA A 112 -14.80 1.51 -1.97
C ALA A 112 -13.65 2.40 -1.45
N MET A 113 -12.41 2.15 -1.89
CA MET A 113 -11.27 3.00 -1.55
C MET A 113 -11.42 4.42 -2.07
N PHE A 114 -11.82 4.58 -3.35
CA PHE A 114 -12.04 5.87 -3.98
C PHE A 114 -13.10 6.70 -3.24
N LEU A 115 -14.25 6.10 -2.95
CA LEU A 115 -15.34 6.75 -2.25
C LEU A 115 -14.97 7.11 -0.81
N ASN A 116 -14.29 6.22 -0.09
CA ASN A 116 -13.82 6.51 1.27
C ASN A 116 -12.84 7.71 1.31
N ILE A 117 -11.95 7.82 0.31
CA ILE A 117 -11.09 8.99 0.12
C ILE A 117 -11.88 10.27 -0.06
N LEU A 118 -12.91 10.26 -0.93
CA LEU A 118 -13.71 11.44 -1.20
C LEU A 118 -14.64 11.82 -0.04
N ALA A 119 -15.26 10.81 0.59
CA ALA A 119 -16.24 10.95 1.66
C ALA A 119 -15.68 11.63 2.92
N HIS A 120 -14.39 11.39 3.20
CA HIS A 120 -13.74 11.79 4.46
C HIS A 120 -12.42 12.54 4.24
N HIS A 121 -12.09 12.88 2.99
CA HIS A 121 -10.81 13.49 2.63
C HIS A 121 -9.59 12.69 3.11
N GLU A 122 -9.73 11.36 3.16
CA GLU A 122 -8.72 10.46 3.70
C GLU A 122 -7.43 10.51 2.87
N LYS A 123 -6.29 10.48 3.57
CA LYS A 123 -4.99 10.47 2.91
C LYS A 123 -4.65 9.05 2.47
N ASN A 124 -3.90 8.92 1.38
CA ASN A 124 -3.39 7.62 0.88
C ASN A 124 -2.67 6.82 2.00
N ARG A 125 -1.99 7.50 2.92
CA ARG A 125 -1.35 6.85 4.08
C ARG A 125 -2.33 6.12 5.02
N SER A 126 -3.55 6.62 5.17
CA SER A 126 -4.61 6.03 6.00
C SER A 126 -5.21 4.82 5.27
N ILE A 127 -5.68 5.04 4.05
CA ILE A 127 -6.32 4.03 3.19
C ILE A 127 -5.43 2.82 2.94
N LYS A 128 -4.12 3.01 2.73
CA LYS A 128 -3.20 1.88 2.51
C LYS A 128 -3.13 0.95 3.72
N VAL A 129 -3.36 1.46 4.94
CA VAL A 129 -3.37 0.69 6.18
C VAL A 129 -4.69 -0.07 6.28
N ASP A 130 -5.82 0.62 6.13
CA ASP A 130 -7.17 0.06 6.24
C ASP A 130 -7.40 -1.08 5.24
N TYR A 131 -7.09 -0.84 3.97
CA TYR A 131 -7.24 -1.82 2.90
C TYR A 131 -6.01 -2.71 2.74
N VAL A 132 -4.99 -2.55 3.60
CA VAL A 132 -3.76 -3.36 3.59
C VAL A 132 -3.09 -3.40 2.20
N ARG A 133 -3.13 -2.27 1.47
CA ARG A 133 -2.56 -2.11 0.12
C ARG A 133 -1.27 -1.30 0.15
N SER A 134 -0.50 -1.35 -0.94
CA SER A 134 0.62 -0.42 -1.10
C SER A 134 0.05 0.95 -1.51
N GLY A 135 0.72 2.04 -1.13
CA GLY A 135 0.27 3.37 -1.53
C GLY A 135 0.23 3.57 -3.05
N TRP A 136 1.10 2.87 -3.79
CA TRP A 136 1.06 2.82 -5.25
C TRP A 136 -0.23 2.20 -5.77
N SER A 137 -0.66 1.06 -5.22
CA SER A 137 -1.93 0.42 -5.61
C SER A 137 -3.14 1.29 -5.26
N VAL A 138 -3.10 2.02 -4.15
CA VAL A 138 -4.15 2.98 -3.78
C VAL A 138 -4.24 4.11 -4.81
N SER A 139 -3.11 4.72 -5.18
CA SER A 139 -3.08 5.78 -6.19
C SER A 139 -3.55 5.29 -7.56
N GLN A 140 -3.15 4.09 -7.95
CA GLN A 140 -3.58 3.49 -9.22
C GLN A 140 -5.09 3.25 -9.22
N ALA A 141 -5.64 2.63 -8.17
CA ALA A 141 -7.07 2.40 -8.03
C ALA A 141 -7.85 3.73 -8.07
N PHE A 142 -7.36 4.76 -7.40
CA PHE A 142 -7.97 6.09 -7.40
C PHE A 142 -8.06 6.67 -8.82
N TYR A 143 -6.99 6.60 -9.61
CA TYR A 143 -6.96 7.11 -10.97
C TYR A 143 -7.87 6.31 -11.92
N GLU A 144 -7.88 4.98 -11.79
CA GLU A 144 -8.77 4.11 -12.58
C GLU A 144 -10.24 4.41 -12.30
N CYS A 145 -10.61 4.58 -11.01
CA CYS A 145 -11.96 4.98 -10.62
C CYS A 145 -12.32 6.38 -11.10
N LEU A 146 -11.42 7.36 -10.95
CA LEU A 146 -11.66 8.72 -11.44
C LEU A 146 -11.97 8.72 -12.95
N ARG A 147 -11.18 7.99 -13.75
CA ARG A 147 -11.41 7.88 -15.19
C ARG A 147 -12.75 7.21 -15.52
N ALA A 148 -13.13 6.17 -14.79
CA ALA A 148 -14.41 5.51 -14.96
C ALA A 148 -15.58 6.45 -14.60
N VAL A 149 -15.51 7.15 -13.47
CA VAL A 149 -16.54 8.09 -13.03
C VAL A 149 -16.68 9.27 -13.98
N LEU A 150 -15.58 9.82 -14.49
CA LEU A 150 -15.64 10.90 -15.50
C LEU A 150 -16.34 10.48 -16.79
N ARG A 151 -16.26 9.20 -17.17
CA ARG A 151 -17.03 8.66 -18.31
C ARG A 151 -18.51 8.48 -18.00
N LEU A 152 -18.85 8.23 -16.74
CA LEU A 152 -20.25 8.17 -16.27
C LEU A 152 -20.85 9.55 -16.04
N ALA A 153 -20.04 10.60 -15.89
CA ALA A 153 -20.50 11.94 -15.55
C ALA A 153 -21.66 12.45 -16.44
N PRO A 154 -21.67 12.26 -17.77
CA PRO A 154 -22.79 12.69 -18.61
C PRO A 154 -24.11 11.96 -18.34
N LEU A 155 -24.07 10.77 -17.73
CA LEU A 155 -25.25 9.98 -17.37
C LEU A 155 -25.72 10.26 -15.95
N LEU A 156 -24.77 10.50 -15.03
CA LEU A 156 -25.07 10.70 -13.61
C LEU A 156 -25.35 12.17 -13.25
N LEU A 157 -24.76 13.10 -13.98
CA LEU A 157 -24.89 14.52 -13.72
C LEU A 157 -25.84 15.13 -14.74
N VAL A 158 -26.92 15.69 -14.23
CA VAL A 158 -27.82 16.53 -15.02
C VAL A 158 -27.11 17.86 -15.24
N ASN A 159 -27.05 18.32 -16.49
CA ASN A 159 -26.59 19.69 -16.76
C ASN A 159 -27.56 20.64 -16.04
N PRO A 160 -27.07 21.51 -15.13
CA PRO A 160 -27.94 22.44 -14.46
C PRO A 160 -28.61 23.32 -15.51
N LYS A 161 -29.95 23.41 -15.44
CA LYS A 161 -30.67 24.41 -16.23
C LYS A 161 -30.45 25.76 -15.54
N PRO A 162 -30.07 26.81 -16.28
CA PRO A 162 -29.97 28.13 -15.69
C PRO A 162 -31.36 28.52 -15.16
N VAL A 163 -31.43 28.90 -13.88
CA VAL A 163 -32.66 29.39 -13.24
C VAL A 163 -33.02 30.71 -13.93
N LEU A 164 -34.16 30.74 -14.63
CA LEU A 164 -34.65 31.98 -15.25
C LEU A 164 -35.00 33.00 -14.16
N GLU A 165 -34.74 34.29 -14.41
CA GLU A 165 -35.00 35.37 -13.45
C GLU A 165 -36.46 35.44 -12.97
N ASP A 166 -37.37 34.82 -13.74
CA ASP A 166 -38.83 34.90 -13.62
C ASP A 166 -39.45 33.72 -12.85
N GLU A 167 -38.66 32.72 -12.42
CA GLU A 167 -39.21 31.59 -11.66
C GLU A 167 -39.55 32.00 -10.22
N ILE A 168 -40.86 31.96 -9.92
CA ILE A 168 -41.51 32.43 -8.67
C ILE A 168 -41.24 31.49 -7.47
N GLU A 169 -40.51 30.39 -7.68
CA GLU A 169 -40.33 29.36 -6.67
C GLU A 169 -39.24 29.76 -5.65
N ASP A 170 -39.65 30.08 -4.42
CA ASP A 170 -38.81 30.62 -3.34
C ASP A 170 -37.58 29.73 -3.01
N GLN A 171 -37.62 28.44 -3.37
CA GLN A 171 -36.55 27.47 -3.09
C GLN A 171 -35.22 27.78 -3.79
N TRP A 172 -35.23 28.44 -4.95
CA TRP A 172 -34.05 28.65 -5.79
C TRP A 172 -33.62 30.11 -5.92
N ARG A 173 -34.26 30.99 -5.14
CA ARG A 173 -34.13 32.45 -5.25
C ARG A 173 -32.71 32.98 -4.98
N TRP A 174 -31.86 32.19 -4.31
CA TRP A 174 -30.47 32.52 -3.96
C TRP A 174 -29.43 31.96 -4.94
N PHE A 175 -29.86 31.22 -5.98
CA PHE A 175 -29.01 30.63 -7.01
C PHE A 175 -29.19 31.27 -8.39
N LYS A 176 -29.57 32.54 -8.45
CA LYS A 176 -29.73 33.25 -9.73
C LYS A 176 -28.37 33.37 -10.43
N VAL A 177 -28.28 32.93 -11.69
CA VAL A 177 -27.10 33.03 -12.56
C VAL A 177 -25.93 32.09 -12.15
N CYS A 178 -26.15 30.78 -12.23
CA CYS A 178 -25.09 29.76 -12.25
C CYS A 178 -25.25 28.86 -13.48
#